data_AF-A0A7R9DSX8-F1
#
_entry.id   AF-A0A7R9DSX8-F1
#
_cell.length_a   1.000
_cell.length_b   1.000
_cell.length_c   1.000
_cell.angle_alpha   90.00
_cell.angle_beta   90.00
_cell.angle_gamma   90.00
#
_symmetry.space_group_name_H-M   'P 1'
#
loop_
_entity.id
_entity.type
_entity.pdbx_description
1 polymer ?
#
loop_
_entity_poly.entity_id
_entity_poly.type
_entity_poly.pdbx_seq_one_letter_code
_entity_poly.pdbx_strand_id
1 'polypeptide(L)'
;MTGQKQIGLAKQNQENEFIKLFESKKLTYLEFIEKQDQLLANRSIINSTTVDIIYEALISRDNFNIIPGLGEGGIPADLEDDLVSIAEEVMKKEAMNLILSDKISLTRTLRDPRNPLCKTVTYDRYLPSASVIIIFTNEALSPLLRTVHSVLNRSPPQFLHEVILVDDFSDR
;
A
#
# COMPACT_ATOMS: atom_id res chain seq x y z
N MET A 1 -40.78 16.92 -28.40
CA MET A 1 -41.11 15.52 -28.76
C MET A 1 -40.25 15.18 -29.97
N THR A 2 -39.50 14.09 -30.14
CA THR A 2 -39.26 12.82 -29.42
C THR A 2 -38.19 12.09 -30.27
N GLY A 3 -37.43 11.15 -29.69
CA GLY A 3 -36.53 10.22 -30.41
C GLY A 3 -35.05 10.64 -30.35
N GLN A 4 -34.19 10.18 -29.43
CA GLN A 4 -33.80 8.82 -29.02
C GLN A 4 -33.28 7.90 -30.14
N LYS A 5 -31.93 7.91 -30.24
CA LYS A 5 -30.98 6.79 -30.18
C LYS A 5 -31.20 5.58 -31.11
N GLN A 6 -30.21 5.33 -31.95
CA GLN A 6 -29.48 4.04 -32.00
C GLN A 6 -28.15 4.23 -32.73
N ILE A 7 -27.03 4.06 -32.02
CA ILE A 7 -25.76 3.64 -32.64
C ILE A 7 -25.34 2.40 -31.88
N GLY A 8 -25.26 1.32 -32.64
CA GLY A 8 -25.15 -0.05 -32.19
C GLY A 8 -23.83 -0.40 -31.51
N LEU A 9 -23.93 -1.52 -30.81
CA LEU A 9 -22.90 -2.29 -30.13
C LEU A 9 -21.62 -2.44 -30.97
N ALA A 10 -20.52 -1.88 -30.49
CA ALA A 10 -19.16 -2.30 -30.89
C ALA A 10 -18.09 -2.09 -29.80
N LYS A 11 -18.43 -1.53 -28.63
CA LYS A 11 -17.46 -1.17 -27.58
C LYS A 11 -17.34 -2.16 -26.41
N GLN A 12 -17.97 -3.34 -26.47
CA GLN A 12 -17.93 -4.31 -25.36
C GLN A 12 -16.88 -5.42 -25.53
N ASN A 13 -16.08 -5.44 -26.60
CA ASN A 13 -15.17 -6.56 -26.86
C ASN A 13 -13.69 -6.33 -26.47
N GLN A 14 -13.23 -5.12 -26.19
CA GLN A 14 -11.82 -4.89 -25.80
C GLN A 14 -11.62 -4.83 -24.27
N GLU A 15 -12.59 -4.31 -23.51
CA GLU A 15 -12.53 -4.29 -22.03
C GLU A 15 -12.63 -5.69 -21.42
N ASN A 16 -13.21 -6.65 -22.15
CA ASN A 16 -13.36 -8.04 -21.72
C ASN A 16 -12.16 -8.96 -22.06
N GLU A 17 -11.16 -8.47 -22.79
CA GLU A 17 -9.97 -9.27 -23.12
C GLU A 17 -8.93 -9.21 -22.00
N PHE A 18 -8.73 -8.03 -21.41
CA PHE A 18 -7.76 -7.81 -20.32
C PHE A 18 -8.13 -8.53 -19.02
N ILE A 19 -9.42 -8.57 -18.68
CA ILE A 19 -9.90 -9.28 -17.48
C ILE A 19 -9.79 -10.81 -17.67
N LYS A 20 -10.03 -11.32 -18.89
CA LYS A 20 -9.85 -12.74 -19.23
C LYS A 20 -8.37 -13.17 -19.28
N LEU A 21 -7.46 -12.27 -19.60
CA LEU A 21 -6.01 -12.51 -19.57
C LEU A 21 -5.48 -12.69 -18.14
N PHE A 22 -6.08 -12.01 -17.16
CA PHE A 22 -5.69 -12.11 -15.75
C PHE A 22 -6.22 -13.41 -15.10
N GLU A 23 -7.42 -13.86 -15.45
CA GLU A 23 -7.98 -15.13 -14.94
C GLU A 23 -7.36 -16.40 -15.55
N SER A 24 -6.59 -16.30 -16.64
CA SER A 24 -6.06 -17.48 -17.37
C SER A 24 -4.60 -17.85 -17.08
N LYS A 25 -3.97 -17.30 -16.03
CA LYS A 25 -2.58 -17.63 -15.60
C LYS A 25 -1.53 -17.61 -16.74
N LYS A 26 -1.73 -16.79 -17.78
CA LYS A 26 -0.92 -16.88 -19.02
C LYS A 26 0.11 -15.77 -19.21
N LEU A 27 0.33 -14.91 -18.22
CA LEU A 27 1.37 -13.89 -18.24
C LEU A 27 2.24 -14.03 -17.01
N THR A 28 3.55 -14.10 -17.20
CA THR A 28 4.50 -14.10 -16.08
C THR A 28 4.68 -12.67 -15.56
N TYR A 29 4.97 -12.54 -14.26
CA TYR A 29 5.10 -11.26 -13.54
C TYR A 29 6.04 -10.26 -14.24
N LEU A 30 7.07 -10.75 -14.94
CA LEU A 30 8.04 -9.92 -15.65
C LEU A 30 7.49 -9.32 -16.96
N GLU A 31 6.63 -10.05 -17.67
CA GLU A 31 6.00 -9.56 -18.92
C GLU A 31 4.92 -8.49 -18.65
N PHE A 32 4.34 -8.49 -17.44
CA PHE A 32 3.41 -7.46 -16.98
C PHE A 32 4.14 -6.15 -16.66
N ILE A 33 5.29 -6.22 -15.98
CA ILE A 33 6.11 -5.06 -15.62
C ILE A 33 6.65 -4.36 -16.89
N GLU A 34 7.19 -5.11 -17.86
CA GLU A 34 7.69 -4.52 -19.12
C GLU A 34 6.61 -3.77 -19.90
N LYS A 35 5.36 -4.26 -19.89
CA LYS A 35 4.24 -3.57 -20.55
C LYS A 35 3.79 -2.31 -19.82
N GLN A 36 3.94 -2.25 -18.49
CA GLN A 36 3.62 -1.07 -17.69
C GLN A 36 4.67 0.03 -17.86
N ASP A 37 5.95 -0.33 -17.91
CA ASP A 37 7.03 0.64 -18.15
C ASP A 37 6.93 1.30 -19.53
N GLN A 38 6.50 0.55 -20.56
CA GLN A 38 6.24 1.11 -21.90
C GLN A 38 5.05 2.09 -21.93
N LEU A 39 4.06 1.93 -21.04
CA LEU A 39 2.91 2.84 -20.93
C LEU A 39 3.27 4.12 -20.17
N LEU A 40 4.15 4.04 -19.17
CA LEU A 40 4.61 5.18 -18.37
C LEU A 40 5.65 6.04 -19.11
N ALA A 41 6.37 5.47 -20.09
CA ALA A 41 7.38 6.18 -20.88
C ALA A 41 6.82 7.25 -21.85
N ASN A 42 5.52 7.21 -22.19
CA ASN A 42 4.87 8.20 -23.07
C ASN A 42 4.13 9.30 -22.27
N ARG A 43 4.80 9.89 -21.29
CA ARG A 43 4.22 10.97 -20.44
C ARG A 43 4.12 12.30 -21.19
N SER A 44 3.07 12.41 -21.97
CA SER A 44 2.24 13.60 -22.05
C SER A 44 0.84 13.11 -22.41
N ILE A 45 -0.16 13.40 -21.57
CA ILE A 45 -1.56 12.89 -21.65
C ILE A 45 -1.77 11.57 -20.89
N ILE A 46 -1.78 11.62 -19.56
CA ILE A 46 -2.57 10.67 -18.76
C ILE A 46 -3.57 11.55 -18.01
N ASN A 47 -4.88 11.35 -18.25
CA ASN A 47 -5.92 12.13 -17.57
C ASN A 47 -6.09 11.65 -16.12
N SER A 48 -6.67 12.49 -15.25
CA SER A 48 -6.85 12.19 -13.82
C SER A 48 -7.55 10.85 -13.60
N THR A 49 -8.56 10.53 -14.41
CA THR A 49 -9.33 9.28 -14.30
C THR A 49 -8.49 8.03 -14.56
N THR A 50 -7.58 8.06 -15.52
CA THR A 50 -6.65 6.93 -15.78
C THR A 50 -5.63 6.79 -14.64
N VAL A 51 -5.14 7.90 -14.09
CA VAL A 51 -4.24 7.89 -12.93
C VAL A 51 -4.94 7.26 -11.72
N ASP A 52 -6.19 7.65 -11.47
CA ASP A 52 -7.01 7.09 -10.39
C ASP A 52 -7.21 5.58 -10.56
N ILE A 53 -7.53 5.12 -11.78
CA ILE A 53 -7.67 3.67 -12.09
C ILE A 53 -6.37 2.90 -11.82
N ILE A 54 -5.22 3.46 -12.19
CA ILE A 54 -3.92 2.82 -11.95
C ILE A 54 -3.65 2.71 -10.45
N TYR A 55 -3.87 3.78 -9.68
CA TYR A 55 -3.67 3.74 -8.24
C TYR A 55 -4.61 2.75 -7.55
N GLU A 56 -5.89 2.72 -7.93
CA GLU A 56 -6.84 1.74 -7.38
C GLU A 56 -6.44 0.30 -7.68
N ALA A 57 -5.89 0.04 -8.88
CA ALA A 57 -5.36 -1.26 -9.24
C ALA A 57 -4.11 -1.64 -8.40
N LEU A 58 -3.21 -0.68 -8.17
CA LEU A 58 -2.02 -0.88 -7.32
C LEU A 58 -2.42 -1.16 -5.87
N ILE A 59 -3.33 -0.36 -5.31
CA ILE A 59 -3.86 -0.56 -3.96
C ILE A 59 -4.55 -1.92 -3.85
N SER A 60 -5.35 -2.30 -4.84
CA SER A 60 -6.03 -3.60 -4.86
C SER A 60 -5.03 -4.76 -4.90
N ARG A 61 -3.96 -4.64 -5.69
CA ARG A 61 -2.87 -5.62 -5.75
C ARG A 61 -2.16 -5.74 -4.41
N ASP A 62 -1.79 -4.62 -3.80
CA ASP A 62 -1.06 -4.62 -2.54
C ASP A 62 -1.94 -5.19 -1.42
N ASN A 63 -3.23 -4.86 -1.41
CA ASN A 63 -4.22 -5.45 -0.50
C ASN A 63 -4.40 -6.96 -0.71
N PHE A 64 -4.31 -7.46 -1.95
CA PHE A 64 -4.41 -8.90 -2.24
C PHE A 64 -3.24 -9.69 -1.66
N ASN A 65 -2.07 -9.07 -1.51
CA ASN A 65 -0.89 -9.71 -0.91
C ASN A 65 -0.98 -9.85 0.61
N ILE A 66 -1.88 -9.10 1.27
CA ILE A 66 -2.06 -9.13 2.72
C ILE A 66 -2.74 -10.44 3.14
N ILE A 67 -2.14 -11.13 4.10
CA ILE A 67 -2.71 -12.32 4.72
C ILE A 67 -3.51 -11.88 5.96
N PRO A 68 -4.84 -12.09 5.98
CA PRO A 68 -5.66 -11.69 7.12
C PRO A 68 -5.19 -12.32 8.43
N GLY A 69 -5.00 -11.50 9.47
CA GLY A 69 -4.58 -11.97 10.80
C GLY A 69 -3.07 -12.13 11.00
N LEU A 70 -2.27 -12.12 9.93
CA LEU A 70 -0.83 -12.28 10.02
C LEU A 70 -0.20 -11.09 10.78
N GLY A 71 0.51 -11.36 11.87
CA GLY A 71 1.18 -10.33 12.68
C GLY A 71 0.23 -9.38 13.45
N GLU A 72 -1.06 -9.70 13.51
CA GLU A 72 -2.06 -8.94 14.27
C GLU A 72 -1.78 -8.99 15.78
N GLY A 73 -2.10 -7.92 16.49
CA GLY A 73 -1.79 -7.77 17.91
C GLY A 73 -0.28 -7.71 18.22
N GLY A 74 0.58 -7.71 17.20
CA GLY A 74 2.03 -7.79 17.38
C GLY A 74 2.53 -9.19 17.72
N ILE A 75 1.78 -10.24 17.36
CA ILE A 75 2.28 -11.62 17.46
C ILE A 75 3.39 -11.88 16.44
N PRO A 76 4.36 -12.75 16.75
CA PRO A 76 5.30 -13.24 15.75
C PRO A 76 4.58 -13.84 14.55
N ALA A 77 5.14 -13.65 13.37
CA ALA A 77 4.59 -14.16 12.12
C ALA A 77 5.73 -14.80 11.33
N ASP A 78 5.45 -15.96 10.75
CA ASP A 78 6.41 -16.74 9.97
C ASP A 78 5.92 -16.87 8.53
N LEU A 79 6.85 -17.03 7.59
CA LEU A 79 6.56 -17.30 6.20
C LEU A 79 6.39 -18.81 5.95
N GLU A 80 5.65 -19.15 4.90
CA GLU A 80 5.64 -20.53 4.36
C GLU A 80 7.02 -20.89 3.77
N ASP A 81 7.40 -22.16 3.86
CA ASP A 81 8.75 -22.68 3.57
C ASP A 81 9.30 -22.23 2.20
N ASP A 82 8.45 -22.18 1.16
CA ASP A 82 8.84 -21.85 -0.21
C ASP A 82 9.35 -20.41 -0.37
N LEU A 83 8.98 -19.50 0.54
CA LEU A 83 9.35 -18.08 0.49
C LEU A 83 10.51 -17.73 1.42
N VAL A 84 10.94 -18.66 2.29
CA VAL A 84 11.96 -18.40 3.30
C VAL A 84 13.30 -18.05 2.65
N SER A 85 13.73 -18.80 1.65
CA SER A 85 15.01 -18.56 0.95
C SER A 85 15.04 -17.20 0.26
N ILE A 86 13.96 -16.83 -0.42
CA ILE A 86 13.80 -15.52 -1.07
C ILE A 86 13.81 -14.41 -0.01
N ALA A 87 13.09 -14.60 1.09
CA ALA A 87 13.04 -13.64 2.18
C ALA A 87 14.41 -13.43 2.84
N GLU A 88 15.23 -14.47 2.98
CA GLU A 88 16.61 -14.35 3.47
C GLU A 88 17.51 -13.54 2.53
N GLU A 89 17.38 -13.74 1.22
CA GLU A 89 18.14 -12.94 0.23
C GLU A 89 17.73 -11.47 0.22
N VAL A 90 16.43 -11.21 0.31
CA VAL A 90 15.88 -9.85 0.43
C VAL A 90 16.32 -9.22 1.74
N MET A 91 16.25 -9.95 2.86
CA MET A 91 16.67 -9.44 4.17
C MET A 91 18.15 -9.05 4.21
N LYS A 92 19.03 -9.76 3.50
CA LYS A 92 20.46 -9.37 3.37
C LYS A 92 20.64 -8.00 2.72
N LYS A 93 19.72 -7.58 1.85
CA LYS A 93 19.76 -6.29 1.14
C LYS A 93 19.00 -5.19 1.89
N GLU A 94 17.81 -5.52 2.38
CA GLU A 94 16.88 -4.57 3.00
C GLU A 94 17.07 -4.41 4.51
N ALA A 95 17.89 -5.26 5.14
CA ALA A 95 17.99 -5.40 6.59
C ALA A 95 16.64 -5.69 7.30
N MET A 96 15.62 -6.11 6.54
CA MET A 96 14.27 -6.41 7.02
C MET A 96 13.66 -7.56 6.20
N ASN A 97 12.77 -8.36 6.80
CA ASN A 97 11.95 -9.33 6.08
C ASN A 97 10.84 -8.61 5.28
N LEU A 98 11.19 -8.03 4.13
CA LEU A 98 10.23 -7.28 3.31
C LEU A 98 9.11 -8.19 2.78
N ILE A 99 9.43 -9.43 2.39
CA ILE A 99 8.45 -10.42 1.92
C ILE A 99 7.37 -10.68 2.97
N LEU A 100 7.77 -10.80 4.24
CA LEU A 100 6.82 -10.93 5.35
C LEU A 100 6.09 -9.62 5.64
N SER A 101 6.78 -8.48 5.61
CA SER A 101 6.17 -7.16 5.83
C SER A 101 5.05 -6.90 4.83
N ASP A 102 5.25 -7.18 3.55
CA ASP A 102 4.26 -6.95 2.48
C ASP A 102 2.99 -7.79 2.65
N LYS A 103 3.08 -8.89 3.40
CA LYS A 103 1.94 -9.77 3.73
C LYS A 103 1.21 -9.37 5.00
N ILE A 104 1.78 -8.49 5.82
CA ILE A 104 1.15 -8.01 7.05
C ILE A 104 0.32 -6.77 6.74
N SER A 105 -0.87 -6.65 7.35
CA SER A 105 -1.78 -5.51 7.16
C SER A 105 -1.13 -4.16 7.51
N LEU A 106 -1.25 -3.16 6.61
CA LEU A 106 -0.80 -1.79 6.85
C LEU A 106 -1.47 -1.15 8.09
N THR A 107 -2.65 -1.62 8.45
CA THR A 107 -3.44 -1.14 9.59
C THR A 107 -3.46 -2.10 10.77
N ARG A 108 -2.47 -3.02 10.87
CA ARG A 108 -2.43 -4.03 11.93
C ARG A 108 -2.56 -3.45 13.34
N THR A 109 -3.24 -4.20 14.18
CA THR A 109 -3.36 -3.89 15.60
C THR A 109 -2.07 -4.23 16.35
N LEU A 110 -1.87 -3.56 17.48
CA LEU A 110 -0.78 -3.84 18.41
C LEU A 110 -1.38 -4.04 19.80
N ARG A 111 -0.88 -5.02 20.54
CA ARG A 111 -1.15 -5.11 21.98
C ARG A 111 -0.60 -3.87 22.68
N ASP A 112 -1.23 -3.43 23.75
CA ASP A 112 -0.76 -2.33 24.58
C ASP A 112 0.34 -2.83 25.54
N PRO A 113 1.63 -2.50 25.33
CA PRO A 113 2.71 -2.97 26.19
C PRO A 113 2.94 -2.04 27.39
N ARG A 114 2.21 -0.92 27.48
CA ARG A 114 2.43 0.11 28.50
C ARG A 114 2.10 -0.42 29.89
N ASN A 115 2.73 0.16 30.90
CA ASN A 115 2.36 -0.10 32.30
C ASN A 115 0.87 0.25 32.50
N PRO A 116 0.08 -0.57 33.22
CA PRO A 116 -1.33 -0.26 33.50
C PRO A 116 -1.58 1.14 34.08
N LEU A 117 -0.62 1.69 34.84
CA LEU A 117 -0.69 3.06 35.38
C LEU A 117 -0.70 4.15 34.29
N CYS A 118 -0.20 3.88 33.08
CA CYS A 118 -0.29 4.84 31.97
C CYS A 118 -1.75 5.11 31.57
N LYS A 119 -2.68 4.18 31.85
CA LYS A 119 -4.11 4.35 31.53
C LYS A 119 -4.82 5.28 32.51
N THR A 120 -4.23 5.55 33.68
CA THR A 120 -4.81 6.44 34.69
C THR A 120 -4.34 7.88 34.55
N VAL A 121 -3.41 8.16 33.62
CA VAL A 121 -2.93 9.51 33.34
C VAL A 121 -4.01 10.30 32.60
N THR A 122 -4.39 11.44 33.17
CA THR A 122 -5.31 12.38 32.54
C THR A 122 -4.53 13.54 31.93
N TYR A 123 -4.84 13.87 30.67
CA TYR A 123 -4.24 15.00 29.96
C TYR A 123 -5.22 16.17 29.90
N ASP A 124 -4.69 17.39 29.72
CA ASP A 124 -5.52 18.56 29.43
C ASP A 124 -6.30 18.34 28.12
N ARG A 125 -7.49 18.91 28.02
CA ARG A 125 -8.26 18.96 26.77
C ARG A 125 -7.63 19.91 25.75
N TYR A 126 -6.86 20.90 26.20
CA TYR A 126 -6.23 21.90 25.36
C TYR A 126 -4.75 21.59 25.16
N LEU A 127 -4.47 20.62 24.28
CA LEU A 127 -3.12 20.34 23.81
C LEU A 127 -2.85 21.09 22.51
N PRO A 128 -1.59 21.52 22.26
CA PRO A 128 -1.22 22.04 20.96
C PRO A 128 -1.31 20.94 19.90
N SER A 129 -1.63 21.34 18.67
CA SER A 129 -1.50 20.44 17.52
C SER A 129 -0.02 20.18 17.19
N ALA A 130 0.27 19.04 16.59
CA ALA A 130 1.60 18.65 16.14
C ALA A 130 1.61 18.27 14.66
N SER A 131 2.68 18.66 13.96
CA SER A 131 3.04 18.12 12.65
C SER A 131 3.99 16.94 12.85
N VAL A 132 3.74 15.82 12.18
CA VAL A 132 4.61 14.64 12.24
C VAL A 132 5.48 14.61 10.99
N ILE A 133 6.79 14.72 11.16
CA ILE A 133 7.77 14.69 10.07
C ILE A 133 8.41 13.31 10.03
N ILE A 134 8.28 12.62 8.89
CA ILE A 134 8.89 11.31 8.65
C ILE A 134 9.91 11.50 7.53
N ILE A 135 11.18 11.39 7.88
CA ILE A 135 12.29 11.43 6.93
C ILE A 135 12.57 9.98 6.51
N PHE A 136 12.71 9.74 5.21
CA PHE A 136 13.02 8.42 4.68
C PHE A 136 14.05 8.53 3.54
N THR A 137 14.90 7.50 3.40
CA THR A 137 15.85 7.32 2.30
C THR A 137 15.84 5.85 1.93
N ASN A 138 15.43 5.51 0.70
CA ASN A 138 15.36 4.13 0.22
C ASN A 138 14.56 3.17 1.12
N GLU A 139 13.64 3.70 1.92
CA GLU A 139 12.80 2.90 2.81
C GLU A 139 11.85 2.03 2.00
N ALA A 140 11.66 0.79 2.43
CA ALA A 140 10.70 -0.08 1.75
C ALA A 140 9.27 0.44 1.91
N LEU A 141 8.43 0.20 0.89
CA LEU A 141 7.09 0.81 0.85
C LEU A 141 6.18 0.35 1.99
N SER A 142 6.13 -0.94 2.29
CA SER A 142 5.23 -1.48 3.32
C SER A 142 5.51 -0.96 4.74
N PRO A 143 6.76 -0.90 5.27
CA PRO A 143 7.01 -0.30 6.58
C PRO A 143 6.78 1.22 6.61
N LEU A 144 7.11 1.94 5.52
CA LEU A 144 6.84 3.38 5.42
C LEU A 144 5.34 3.67 5.50
N LEU A 145 4.53 3.00 4.67
CA LEU A 145 3.08 3.15 4.68
C LEU A 145 2.46 2.71 6.00
N ARG A 146 2.97 1.63 6.62
CA ARG A 146 2.50 1.18 7.94
C ARG A 146 2.80 2.21 9.03
N THR A 147 3.90 2.94 8.92
CA THR A 147 4.24 4.06 9.80
C THR A 147 3.23 5.20 9.63
N VAL A 148 2.95 5.60 8.39
CA VAL A 148 1.93 6.63 8.08
C VAL A 148 0.56 6.23 8.62
N HIS A 149 0.09 5.01 8.33
CA HIS A 149 -1.18 4.51 8.85
C HIS A 149 -1.21 4.45 10.38
N SER A 150 -0.11 4.08 11.03
CA SER A 150 -0.03 4.10 12.49
C SER A 150 -0.21 5.51 13.06
N VAL A 151 0.42 6.52 12.45
CA VAL A 151 0.26 7.92 12.86
C VAL A 151 -1.18 8.37 12.69
N LEU A 152 -1.78 8.13 11.52
CA LEU A 152 -3.16 8.53 11.23
C LEU A 152 -4.19 7.84 12.13
N ASN A 153 -4.02 6.54 12.39
CA ASN A 153 -5.00 5.75 13.15
C ASN A 153 -4.89 5.90 14.67
N ARG A 154 -3.71 6.29 15.19
CA ARG A 154 -3.43 6.33 16.64
C ARG A 154 -3.23 7.73 17.20
N SER A 155 -3.23 8.76 16.36
CA SER A 155 -3.21 10.16 16.78
C SER A 155 -4.64 10.71 16.82
N PRO A 156 -5.08 11.37 17.92
CA PRO A 156 -6.38 12.04 17.93
C PRO A 156 -6.45 13.11 16.83
N PRO A 157 -7.46 13.10 15.94
CA PRO A 157 -7.51 13.97 14.76
C PRO A 157 -7.43 15.48 15.09
N GLN A 158 -7.94 15.88 16.26
CA GLN A 158 -7.90 17.27 16.70
C GLN A 158 -6.49 17.79 17.05
N PHE A 159 -5.52 16.89 17.27
CA PHE A 159 -4.15 17.23 17.64
C PHE A 159 -3.15 16.95 16.51
N LEU A 160 -3.54 16.26 15.44
CA LEU A 160 -2.68 16.01 14.29
C LEU A 160 -2.91 17.10 13.24
N HIS A 161 -1.93 17.98 13.04
CA HIS A 161 -2.03 19.04 12.03
C HIS A 161 -1.81 18.48 10.62
N GLU A 162 -0.71 17.76 10.43
CA GLU A 162 -0.28 17.20 9.14
C GLU A 162 0.75 16.09 9.35
N VAL A 163 0.96 15.28 8.31
CA VAL A 163 2.07 14.32 8.22
C VAL A 163 2.90 14.72 7.01
N ILE A 164 4.17 15.07 7.23
CA ILE A 164 5.11 15.49 6.19
C ILE A 164 6.06 14.33 5.94
N LEU A 165 6.04 13.81 4.73
CA LEU A 165 7.03 12.84 4.24
C LEU A 165 8.17 13.61 3.57
N VAL A 166 9.38 13.41 4.05
CA VAL A 166 10.59 14.06 3.52
C VAL A 166 11.49 12.96 2.95
N ASP A 167 11.65 12.97 1.63
CA ASP A 167 12.60 12.13 0.94
C ASP A 167 14.01 12.73 1.06
N ASP A 168 14.88 12.09 1.82
CA ASP A 168 16.29 12.47 1.95
C ASP A 168 17.13 11.74 0.88
N PHE A 169 16.87 12.12 -0.36
CA PHE A 169 17.61 11.70 -1.56
C PHE A 169 17.65 10.19 -1.78
N SER A 170 16.48 9.55 -1.82
CA SER A 170 16.37 8.16 -2.29
C SER A 170 16.92 8.02 -3.72
N ASP A 171 17.73 6.99 -3.95
CA ASP A 171 18.50 6.77 -5.18
C ASP A 171 18.32 5.36 -5.77
N ARG A 172 17.41 4.57 -5.18
CA ARG A 172 17.05 3.23 -5.64
C ARG A 172 16.10 3.20 -6.83
#